data_AF-A0A440YES1-F1
#
_entry.id   AF-A0A440YES1-F1
#
_cell.length_a   1.000
_cell.length_b   1.000
_cell.length_c   1.000
_cell.angle_alpha   90.00
_cell.angle_beta   90.00
_cell.angle_gamma   90.00
#
_symmetry.space_group_name_H-M   'P 1'
#
loop_
_entity.id
_entity.type
_entity.pdbx_description
1 polymer ?
#
loop_
_entity_poly.entity_id
_entity_poly.type
_entity_poly.pdbx_seq_one_letter_code
_entity_poly.pdbx_strand_id
1 'polypeptide(L)' 'DRQVHKYQPASDRIRHFREFTLPMSDKEVEKQAARCMDCGIPYCHGPTGCPVHNQIPDWNDLVYNGDWD' A
#
# COMPACT_ATOMS: atom_id res chain seq x y z
N ASP A 1 11.36 -3.41 8.01
CA ASP A 1 10.40 -4.52 7.84
C ASP A 1 9.04 -4.06 7.36
N ARG A 2 8.25 -5.01 6.84
CA ARG A 2 6.85 -4.77 6.45
C ARG A 2 6.02 -4.36 7.65
N GLN A 3 5.36 -3.21 7.53
CA GLN A 3 4.33 -2.78 8.46
C GLN A 3 2.96 -3.09 7.84
N VAL A 4 2.02 -3.50 8.67
CA VAL A 4 0.63 -3.77 8.27
C VAL A 4 -0.29 -2.79 8.98
N HIS A 5 -1.44 -2.50 8.38
CA HIS A 5 -2.44 -1.63 9.00
C HIS A 5 -2.84 -2.16 10.38
N LYS A 6 -3.04 -1.23 11.31
CA LYS A 6 -3.65 -1.57 12.60
C LYS A 6 -5.15 -1.71 12.41
N TYR A 7 -5.79 -2.42 13.32
CA TYR A 7 -7.24 -2.60 13.32
C TYR A 7 -7.82 -2.06 14.61
N GLN A 8 -9.07 -1.59 14.56
CA GLN A 8 -9.86 -1.40 15.77
C GLN A 8 -9.97 -2.73 16.56
N PRO A 9 -10.12 -2.68 17.90
CA PRO A 9 -10.33 -3.87 18.71
C PRO A 9 -11.48 -4.73 18.19
N ALA A 10 -11.34 -6.05 18.30
CA ALA A 10 -12.36 -6.99 17.83
C ALA A 10 -13.74 -6.72 18.47
N SER A 11 -13.76 -6.36 19.75
CA SER A 11 -14.97 -6.00 20.50
C SER A 11 -15.72 -4.80 19.93
N ASP A 12 -15.03 -3.89 19.26
CA ASP A 12 -15.61 -2.67 18.72
C ASP A 12 -16.09 -2.88 17.28
N ARG A 13 -15.27 -3.55 16.45
CA ARG A 13 -15.60 -3.77 15.03
C ARG A 13 -16.74 -4.76 14.77
N ILE A 14 -17.11 -5.61 15.73
CA ILE A 14 -18.29 -6.50 15.60
C ILE A 14 -19.62 -5.77 15.83
N ARG A 15 -19.59 -4.52 16.30
CA ARG A 15 -20.81 -3.74 16.63
C ARG A 15 -21.30 -2.90 15.46
N HIS A 16 -20.59 -2.87 14.33
CA HIS A 16 -20.95 -2.07 13.17
C HIS A 16 -20.41 -2.66 11.86
N PHE A 17 -20.91 -2.17 10.73
CA PHE A 17 -20.46 -2.54 9.38
C PHE A 17 -19.53 -1.50 8.73
N ARG A 18 -19.08 -0.50 9.49
CA ARG A 18 -18.09 0.49 9.02
C ARG A 18 -16.69 -0.12 8.95
N GLU A 19 -15.83 0.51 8.15
CA GLU A 19 -14.41 0.20 8.04
C GLU A 19 -13.73 0.23 9.43
N PHE A 20 -12.82 -0.71 9.66
CA PHE A 20 -12.14 -0.90 10.94
C PHE A 20 -10.61 -0.91 10.81
N THR A 21 -10.08 -0.87 9.59
CA THR A 21 -8.67 -0.60 9.35
C THR A 21 -8.34 0.82 9.76
N LEU A 22 -7.21 0.97 10.44
CA LEU A 22 -6.67 2.27 10.81
C LEU A 22 -5.63 2.66 9.74
N PRO A 23 -5.77 3.85 9.13
CA PRO A 23 -4.81 4.31 8.13
C PRO A 23 -3.41 4.44 8.75
N MET A 24 -2.40 4.16 7.94
CA MET A 24 -1.01 4.51 8.29
C MET A 24 -0.84 6.02 8.13
N SER A 25 0.10 6.61 8.88
CA SER A 25 0.54 7.97 8.59
C SER A 25 1.26 8.05 7.25
N ASP A 26 1.24 9.21 6.58
CA ASP A 26 1.91 9.39 5.28
C ASP A 26 3.39 8.98 5.35
N LYS A 27 4.09 9.32 6.44
CA LYS A 27 5.47 8.90 6.70
C LYS A 27 5.66 7.39 6.79
N GLU A 28 4.67 6.65 7.32
CA GLU A 28 4.71 5.19 7.35
C GLU A 28 4.44 4.61 5.96
N VAL A 29 3.55 5.22 5.18
CA VAL A 29 3.24 4.83 3.81
C VAL A 29 4.45 5.08 2.89
N GLU A 30 5.06 6.26 2.92
CA GLU A 30 6.32 6.61 2.25
C GLU A 30 7.41 5.57 2.54
N LYS A 31 7.59 5.21 3.83
CA LYS A 31 8.55 4.16 4.24
C LYS A 31 8.23 2.78 3.67
N GLN A 32 6.96 2.45 3.45
CA GLN A 32 6.60 1.18 2.81
C GLN A 32 6.82 1.24 1.29
N ALA A 33 6.51 2.36 0.65
CA ALA A 33 6.70 2.58 -0.79
C ALA A 33 8.20 2.54 -1.18
N ALA A 34 9.07 3.13 -0.34
CA ALA A 34 10.53 3.10 -0.47
C ALA A 34 11.16 1.69 -0.50
N ARG A 35 10.40 0.64 -0.19
CA ARG A 35 10.89 -0.75 -0.20
C ARG A 35 10.80 -1.40 -1.57
N CYS A 36 10.14 -0.76 -2.53
CA CYS A 36 10.18 -1.16 -3.93
C CYS A 36 11.65 -1.17 -4.40
N MET A 37 12.07 -2.24 -5.08
CA MET A 37 13.46 -2.37 -5.55
C MET A 37 13.66 -1.92 -7.00
N ASP A 38 12.61 -1.40 -7.64
CA ASP A 38 12.59 -1.17 -9.09
C ASP A 38 13.19 -2.34 -9.90
N CYS A 39 12.62 -3.53 -9.69
CA CYS A 39 13.25 -4.79 -10.07
C CYS A 39 13.36 -5.05 -11.59
N GLY A 40 12.78 -4.21 -12.45
CA GLY A 40 12.81 -4.37 -13.91
C GLY A 40 12.08 -5.60 -14.47
N ILE A 41 11.38 -6.38 -13.64
CA ILE A 41 10.67 -7.61 -14.02
C ILE A 41 9.16 -7.50 -13.72
N PRO A 42 8.28 -8.02 -14.59
CA PRO A 42 6.84 -7.79 -14.51
C PRO A 42 6.13 -8.79 -13.58
N TYR A 43 6.61 -8.94 -12.33
CA TYR A 43 5.92 -9.79 -11.35
C TYR A 43 4.78 -9.06 -10.62
N CYS A 44 4.96 -7.76 -10.33
CA CYS A 44 3.93 -6.94 -9.71
C CYS A 44 3.04 -6.21 -10.74
N HIS A 45 3.60 -5.81 -11.88
CA HIS A 45 2.91 -5.12 -12.98
C HIS A 45 2.94 -5.97 -14.27
N GLY A 46 2.31 -5.48 -15.34
CA GLY A 46 2.36 -6.13 -16.66
C GLY A 46 1.41 -7.33 -16.82
N PRO A 47 1.64 -8.20 -17.83
CA PRO A 47 0.71 -9.29 -18.18
C PRO A 47 0.56 -10.39 -17.12
N THR A 48 1.59 -10.58 -16.29
CA THR A 48 1.65 -11.64 -15.27
C THR A 48 1.41 -11.14 -13.84
N GLY A 49 1.34 -9.82 -13.64
CA GLY A 49 1.13 -9.19 -12.34
C GLY A 49 -0.33 -8.77 -12.13
N CYS A 50 -0.56 -7.47 -11.96
CA CYS A 50 -1.89 -6.92 -11.76
C CYS A 50 -2.80 -7.14 -13.00
N PRO A 51 -4.00 -7.74 -12.86
CA PRO A 51 -4.92 -8.02 -13.98
C PRO A 51 -5.41 -6.79 -14.74
N VAL A 52 -5.35 -5.62 -14.12
CA VAL A 52 -5.72 -4.33 -14.73
C VAL A 52 -4.50 -3.50 -15.13
N HIS A 53 -3.32 -4.11 -15.16
CA HIS A 53 -2.06 -3.53 -15.64
C HIS A 53 -1.64 -2.23 -14.93
N ASN A 54 -1.92 -2.14 -13.63
CA ASN A 54 -1.45 -1.05 -12.78
C ASN A 54 0.09 -0.93 -12.83
N GLN A 55 0.58 0.29 -12.99
CA GLN A 55 2.02 0.61 -12.94
C GLN A 55 2.47 0.79 -11.48
N ILE A 56 2.45 -0.31 -10.74
CA ILE A 56 2.73 -0.34 -9.30
C ILE A 56 4.11 0.24 -8.94
N PRO A 57 5.20 -0.01 -9.69
CA PRO A 57 6.50 0.60 -9.38
C PRO A 57 6.44 2.14 -9.41
N ASP A 58 5.86 2.72 -10.47
CA ASP A 58 5.74 4.17 -10.66
C ASP A 58 4.95 4.83 -9.54
N TRP A 59 3.84 4.22 -9.11
CA TRP A 59 3.06 4.74 -7.99
C TRP A 59 3.81 4.69 -6.67
N ASN A 60 4.61 3.64 -6.43
CA ASN A 60 5.43 3.59 -5.22
C ASN A 60 6.54 4.65 -5.24
N ASP A 61 7.10 4.96 -6.40
CA ASP A 61 8.08 6.04 -6.53
C ASP A 61 7.46 7.41 -6.24
N LEU A 62 6.28 7.70 -6.82
CA LEU A 62 5.52 8.93 -6.54
C LEU A 62 5.20 9.07 -5.04
N VAL A 63 4.67 8.01 -4.42
CA VAL A 63 4.38 8.00 -2.97
C VAL A 63 5.64 8.20 -2.15
N TYR A 64 6.77 7.61 -2.55
CA TYR A 64 8.04 7.80 -1.86
C TYR A 64 8.55 9.25 -1.96
N ASN A 65 8.33 9.91 -3.10
CA ASN A 65 8.68 11.32 -3.33
C ASN A 65 7.67 12.30 -2.70
N GLY A 66 6.55 11.82 -2.18
CA GLY A 66 5.47 12.65 -1.63
C GLY A 66 4.61 13.32 -2.70
N ASP A 67 4.65 12.81 -3.93
CA ASP A 67 3.90 13.31 -5.08
C ASP A 67 2.53 12.61 -5.14
N TRP A 68 1.52 13.22 -4.51
CA TRP A 68 0.16 12.65 -4.38
C TRP A 68 -0.88 13.18 -5.39
N ASP A 69 -0.52 14.20 -6.17
CA ASP A 69 -1.37 14.88 -7.15
C ASP A 69 -1.31 14.22 -8.55
#